data_AF-A0A6L3MIK1-F1
#
_entry.id   AF-A0A6L3MIK1-F1
#
_cell.length_a   1.000
_cell.length_b   1.000
_cell.length_c   1.000
_cell.angle_alpha   90.00
_cell.angle_beta   90.00
_cell.angle_gamma   90.00
#
_symmetry.space_group_name_H-M   'P 1'
#
loop_
_entity.id
_entity.type
_entity.pdbx_description
1 polymer ?
#
loop_
_entity_poly.entity_id
_entity_poly.type
_entity_poly.pdbx_seq_one_letter_code
_entity_poly.pdbx_strand_id
1 'polypeptide(L)'
;FEYSDCAVDDARLVVLNAIQAREQGAHIATQTRCTSAYRENGLWVIDLENTQGRYTVQAKALVNAAGPWVAQFIQQNLKQKSPYGLRLIQGSHIVVPKIYAGDKAFILQNDDHRIVFAIPYLDQYTLIGTTDHEYQGDLNKVT
;
A
#
# COMPACT_ATOMS: atom_id res chain seq x y z
N PHE A 1 18.85 -21.34 15.00
CA PHE A 1 19.37 -21.06 13.64
C PHE A 1 19.46 -19.56 13.47
N GLU A 2 20.35 -19.08 12.60
CA GLU A 2 20.47 -17.65 12.27
C GLU A 2 20.68 -17.51 10.76
N TYR A 3 20.12 -16.46 10.18
CA TYR A 3 20.26 -16.10 8.78
C TYR A 3 20.13 -14.58 8.63
N SER A 4 20.43 -14.06 7.43
CA SER A 4 20.38 -12.62 7.14
C SER A 4 19.16 -12.27 6.31
N ASP A 5 18.58 -11.10 6.60
CA ASP A 5 17.50 -10.46 5.82
C ASP A 5 17.66 -8.93 5.91
N CYS A 6 16.80 -8.16 5.26
CA CYS A 6 16.86 -6.70 5.20
C CYS A 6 15.67 -6.04 5.91
N ALA A 7 15.94 -4.90 6.56
CA ALA A 7 14.91 -3.96 7.01
C ALA A 7 14.91 -2.73 6.10
N VAL A 8 13.74 -2.13 5.90
CA VAL A 8 13.58 -0.90 5.13
C VAL A 8 12.51 -0.02 5.77
N ASP A 9 12.71 1.30 5.73
CA ASP A 9 11.63 2.25 5.98
C ASP A 9 10.74 2.27 4.73
N ASP A 10 9.60 1.60 4.83
CA ASP A 10 8.66 1.33 3.74
C ASP A 10 8.06 2.64 3.16
N ALA A 11 7.62 3.54 4.03
CA ALA A 11 7.09 4.83 3.64
C ALA A 11 8.15 5.69 2.93
N ARG A 12 9.39 5.72 3.44
CA ARG A 12 10.48 6.44 2.78
C ARG A 12 10.86 5.83 1.45
N LEU A 13 10.82 4.50 1.30
CA LEU A 13 11.07 3.86 0.02
C LEU A 13 10.08 4.34 -1.05
N VAL A 14 8.79 4.47 -0.71
CA VAL A 14 7.78 5.04 -1.61
C VAL A 14 8.09 6.50 -1.97
N VAL A 15 8.42 7.32 -0.98
CA VAL A 15 8.76 8.74 -1.19
C VAL A 15 9.97 8.89 -2.10
N LEU A 16 11.01 8.07 -1.92
CA LEU A 16 12.21 8.10 -2.76
C LEU A 16 11.89 7.77 -4.22
N ASN A 17 11.03 6.78 -4.48
CA ASN A 17 10.59 6.49 -5.84
C ASN A 17 9.81 7.65 -6.47
N ALA A 18 8.92 8.30 -5.71
CA ALA A 18 8.17 9.46 -6.19
C ALA A 18 9.07 10.68 -6.49
N ILE A 19 10.08 10.91 -5.64
CA ILE A 19 11.09 11.96 -5.86
C ILE A 19 11.89 11.66 -7.13
N GLN A 20 12.38 10.44 -7.30
CA GLN A 20 13.13 10.05 -8.49
C GLN A 20 12.28 10.21 -9.76
N ALA A 21 11.01 9.78 -9.74
CA ALA A 21 10.11 9.98 -10.88
C ALA A 21 9.93 11.47 -11.23
N ARG A 22 9.77 12.33 -10.22
CA ARG A 22 9.70 13.80 -10.42
C ARG A 22 10.99 14.37 -11.00
N GLU A 23 12.15 13.91 -10.53
CA GLU A 23 13.47 14.31 -11.09
C GLU A 23 13.62 13.89 -12.56
N GLN A 24 12.95 12.81 -12.97
CA GLN A 24 12.83 12.38 -14.37
C GLN A 24 11.68 13.06 -15.13
N GLY A 25 11.04 14.08 -14.55
CA GLY A 25 10.00 14.88 -15.22
C GLY A 25 8.55 14.43 -15.02
N ALA A 26 8.30 13.44 -14.15
CA ALA A 26 6.92 13.04 -13.83
C ALA A 26 6.19 14.12 -13.01
N HIS A 27 4.89 14.29 -13.28
CA HIS A 27 4.00 15.06 -12.41
C HIS A 27 3.43 14.15 -11.31
N ILE A 28 3.67 14.52 -10.05
CA ILE A 28 3.18 13.76 -8.88
C ILE A 28 2.09 14.59 -8.18
N ALA A 29 0.88 14.05 -8.11
CA ALA A 29 -0.27 14.72 -7.51
C ALA A 29 -0.82 13.93 -6.32
N THR A 30 -0.40 14.31 -5.11
CA THR A 30 -0.98 13.78 -3.86
C THR A 30 -2.35 14.41 -3.60
N GLN A 31 -3.14 13.83 -2.67
CA GLN A 31 -4.47 14.35 -2.31
C GLN A 31 -5.39 14.58 -3.53
N THR A 32 -5.17 13.79 -4.58
CA THR A 32 -5.91 13.86 -5.84
C THR A 32 -6.50 12.47 -6.08
N ARG A 33 -7.83 12.39 -6.12
CA ARG A 33 -8.56 11.14 -6.36
C ARG A 33 -8.96 11.06 -7.82
N CYS A 34 -8.71 9.92 -8.45
CA CYS A 34 -9.33 9.58 -9.73
C CYS A 34 -10.80 9.18 -9.49
N THR A 35 -11.73 9.97 -10.01
CA THR A 35 -13.17 9.75 -9.85
C THR A 35 -13.77 8.98 -11.01
N SER A 36 -13.18 9.07 -12.21
CA SER A 36 -13.62 8.34 -13.40
C SER A 36 -12.44 8.18 -14.38
N ALA A 37 -12.44 7.12 -15.19
CA ALA A 37 -11.64 7.07 -16.40
C ALA A 37 -12.27 6.20 -17.48
N TYR A 38 -12.21 6.65 -18.73
CA TYR A 38 -12.80 5.96 -19.88
C TYR A 38 -11.99 6.19 -21.15
N ARG A 39 -12.24 5.39 -22.19
CA ARG A 39 -11.60 5.54 -23.50
C ARG A 39 -12.45 6.38 -24.42
N GLU A 40 -11.83 7.39 -25.03
CA GLU A 40 -12.44 8.23 -26.05
C GLU A 40 -11.38 8.56 -27.12
N ASN A 41 -11.72 8.38 -28.40
CA ASN A 41 -10.83 8.70 -29.53
C ASN A 41 -9.41 8.11 -29.42
N GLY A 42 -9.29 6.89 -28.88
CA GLY A 42 -8.01 6.19 -28.72
C GLY A 42 -7.17 6.64 -27.51
N LEU A 43 -7.63 7.60 -26.72
CA LEU A 43 -6.98 8.07 -25.49
C LEU A 43 -7.80 7.69 -24.26
N TRP A 44 -7.15 7.65 -23.11
CA TRP A 44 -7.84 7.68 -21.82
C TRP A 44 -8.18 9.13 -21.50
N VAL A 45 -9.42 9.33 -21.07
CA VAL A 45 -9.90 10.56 -20.42
C VAL A 45 -10.06 10.22 -18.94
N ILE A 46 -9.42 10.99 -18.06
CA ILE A 46 -9.29 10.70 -16.64
C ILE A 46 -9.77 11.91 -15.84
N ASP A 47 -10.83 11.72 -15.06
CA ASP A 47 -11.39 12.75 -14.20
C ASP A 47 -10.79 12.66 -12.80
N LEU A 48 -10.22 13.78 -12.36
CA LEU A 48 -9.49 13.92 -11.11
C LEU A 48 -10.20 14.95 -10.22
N GLU A 49 -10.13 14.74 -8.91
CA GLU A 49 -10.69 15.63 -7.90
C GLU A 49 -9.68 15.85 -6.78
N ASN A 50 -9.45 17.11 -6.42
CA ASN A 50 -8.66 17.51 -5.25
C ASN A 50 -9.32 18.69 -4.53
N THR A 51 -8.65 19.27 -3.54
CA THR A 51 -9.17 20.40 -2.75
C THR A 51 -9.42 21.67 -3.56
N GLN A 52 -8.84 21.79 -4.77
CA GLN A 52 -9.04 22.92 -5.68
C GLN A 52 -10.21 22.70 -6.65
N GLY A 53 -10.78 21.49 -6.68
CA GLY A 53 -11.92 21.13 -7.51
C GLY A 53 -11.63 19.97 -8.45
N ARG A 54 -12.41 19.90 -9.52
CA ARG A 54 -12.35 18.81 -10.52
C ARG A 54 -11.65 19.27 -11.78
N TYR A 55 -10.89 18.37 -12.36
CA TYR A 55 -10.19 18.58 -13.63
C TYR A 55 -9.99 17.26 -14.37
N THR A 56 -9.73 17.37 -15.67
CA THR A 56 -9.60 16.21 -16.55
C THR A 56 -8.23 16.22 -17.22
N VAL A 57 -7.63 15.04 -17.35
CA VAL A 57 -6.39 14.83 -18.11
C VAL A 57 -6.56 13.74 -19.16
N GLN A 58 -5.75 13.77 -20.21
CA GLN A 58 -5.71 12.74 -21.23
C GLN A 58 -4.39 11.97 -21.22
N ALA A 59 -4.45 10.66 -21.47
CA ALA A 59 -3.27 9.80 -21.49
C ALA A 59 -3.37 8.70 -22.56
N LYS A 60 -2.22 8.23 -23.07
CA LYS A 60 -2.18 7.10 -24.02
C LYS A 60 -2.43 5.75 -23.33
N ALA A 61 -1.98 5.64 -22.08
CA ALA A 61 -2.07 4.46 -21.23
C ALA A 61 -2.50 4.86 -19.81
N LEU A 62 -3.09 3.90 -19.10
CA LEU A 62 -3.53 4.02 -17.72
C LEU A 62 -3.09 2.76 -16.98
N VAL A 63 -2.47 2.94 -15.81
CA VAL A 63 -2.06 1.84 -14.92
C VAL A 63 -2.90 1.94 -13.65
N ASN A 64 -3.62 0.86 -13.31
CA ASN A 64 -4.31 0.76 -12.02
C ASN A 64 -3.39 0.06 -11.01
N ALA A 65 -2.73 0.86 -10.17
CA ALA A 65 -1.89 0.42 -9.06
C ALA A 65 -2.50 0.78 -7.69
N ALA A 66 -3.84 0.76 -7.57
CA ALA A 66 -4.56 1.24 -6.40
C ALA A 66 -4.58 0.26 -5.20
N GLY A 67 -3.67 -0.73 -5.16
CA GLY A 67 -3.55 -1.68 -4.05
C GLY A 67 -4.88 -2.37 -3.69
N PRO A 68 -5.31 -2.34 -2.41
CA PRO A 68 -6.59 -2.90 -1.97
C PRO A 68 -7.83 -2.40 -2.72
N TRP A 69 -7.76 -1.22 -3.35
CA TRP A 69 -8.86 -0.65 -4.12
C TRP A 69 -8.89 -1.08 -5.60
N VAL A 70 -7.97 -1.93 -6.06
CA VAL A 70 -7.81 -2.28 -7.49
C VAL A 70 -9.12 -2.77 -8.13
N ALA A 71 -9.81 -3.71 -7.49
CA ALA A 71 -11.05 -4.29 -8.01
C ALA A 71 -12.21 -3.28 -7.94
N GLN A 72 -12.28 -2.50 -6.86
CA GLN A 72 -13.26 -1.43 -6.70
C GLN A 72 -13.10 -0.37 -7.79
N PHE A 73 -11.87 0.05 -8.10
CA PHE A 73 -11.60 1.05 -9.13
C PHE A 73 -12.06 0.59 -10.52
N ILE A 74 -11.78 -0.67 -10.89
CA ILE A 74 -12.22 -1.24 -12.17
C ILE A 74 -13.75 -1.23 -12.27
N GLN A 75 -14.44 -1.66 -11.23
CA GLN A 75 -15.90 -1.75 -11.24
C GLN A 75 -16.59 -0.38 -11.16
N GLN A 76 -16.09 0.51 -10.30
CA GLN A 76 -16.78 1.74 -9.96
C GLN A 76 -16.35 2.93 -10.81
N ASN A 77 -15.04 3.07 -11.10
CA ASN A 77 -14.48 4.22 -11.80
C ASN A 77 -14.29 3.96 -13.30
N LEU A 78 -13.96 2.71 -13.69
CA LEU A 78 -13.87 2.32 -15.10
C LEU A 78 -15.17 1.72 -15.66
N LYS A 79 -16.12 1.35 -14.79
CA LYS A 79 -17.37 0.63 -15.14
C LYS A 79 -17.13 -0.65 -15.95
N GLN A 80 -16.04 -1.36 -15.61
CA GLN A 80 -15.63 -2.60 -16.27
C GLN A 80 -15.73 -3.79 -15.31
N LYS A 81 -15.73 -5.00 -15.87
CA LYS A 81 -15.64 -6.22 -15.08
C LYS A 81 -14.20 -6.46 -14.64
N SER A 82 -13.96 -6.60 -13.34
CA SER A 82 -12.64 -7.02 -12.84
C SER A 82 -12.33 -8.44 -13.33
N PRO A 83 -11.14 -8.68 -13.91
CA PRO A 83 -10.75 -10.02 -14.38
C PRO A 83 -10.49 -10.99 -13.22
N TYR A 84 -10.22 -10.49 -12.01
CA TYR A 84 -9.88 -11.28 -10.83
C TYR A 84 -10.67 -10.83 -9.60
N GLY A 85 -10.90 -11.77 -8.69
CA GLY A 85 -11.34 -11.48 -7.32
C GLY A 85 -10.16 -11.02 -6.45
N LEU A 86 -10.46 -10.25 -5.41
CA LEU A 86 -9.49 -9.79 -4.44
C LEU A 86 -9.85 -10.36 -3.07
N ARG A 87 -8.89 -11.03 -2.42
CA ARG A 87 -9.02 -11.45 -1.02
C ARG A 87 -8.22 -10.48 -0.16
N LEU A 88 -8.89 -9.79 0.74
CA LEU A 88 -8.27 -8.83 1.64
C LEU A 88 -7.91 -9.53 2.95
N ILE A 89 -6.63 -9.50 3.31
CA ILE A 89 -6.12 -10.03 4.57
C ILE A 89 -5.50 -8.86 5.34
N GLN A 90 -6.05 -8.59 6.52
CA GLN A 90 -5.55 -7.59 7.44
C GLN A 90 -4.43 -8.18 8.30
N GLY A 91 -3.31 -7.48 8.31
CA GLY A 91 -2.21 -7.69 9.25
C GLY A 91 -2.03 -6.48 10.14
N SER A 92 -1.92 -6.72 11.45
CA SER A 92 -1.67 -5.69 12.46
C SER A 92 -0.32 -5.91 13.13
N HIS A 93 0.23 -4.83 13.70
CA HIS A 93 1.46 -4.86 14.49
C HIS A 93 1.23 -4.08 15.79
N ILE A 94 1.96 -4.45 16.83
CA ILE A 94 2.06 -3.66 18.06
C ILE A 94 3.49 -3.19 18.26
N VAL A 95 3.65 -2.01 18.87
CA VAL A 95 4.95 -1.43 19.22
C VAL A 95 5.02 -1.32 20.74
N VAL A 96 6.08 -1.88 21.31
CA VAL A 96 6.32 -1.88 22.77
C VAL A 96 7.72 -1.34 23.08
N PRO A 97 8.00 -0.86 24.30
CA PRO A 97 9.37 -0.57 24.72
C PRO A 97 10.28 -1.76 24.48
N LYS A 98 11.55 -1.51 24.16
CA LYS A 98 12.53 -2.55 23.82
C LYS A 98 12.57 -3.66 24.90
N ILE A 99 12.24 -4.89 24.50
CA ILE A 99 12.08 -6.03 25.43
C ILE A 99 13.31 -6.94 25.55
N TYR A 100 14.36 -6.72 24.76
CA TYR A 100 15.62 -7.47 24.82
C TYR A 100 16.83 -6.63 24.41
N ALA A 101 18.03 -7.05 24.82
CA ALA A 101 19.29 -6.46 24.40
C ALA A 101 19.76 -7.04 23.05
N GLY A 102 20.39 -6.21 22.22
CA GLY A 102 20.87 -6.58 20.89
C GLY A 102 20.15 -5.86 19.74
N ASP A 103 20.54 -6.25 18.52
CA ASP A 103 20.13 -5.70 17.23
C ASP A 103 19.55 -6.75 16.26
N LYS A 104 19.53 -8.02 16.67
CA LYS A 104 18.95 -9.12 15.90
C LYS A 104 17.44 -9.15 16.05
N ALA A 105 16.72 -9.38 14.96
CA ALA A 105 15.31 -9.72 14.98
C ALA A 105 15.11 -11.20 15.32
N PHE A 106 14.00 -11.52 15.98
CA PHE A 106 13.57 -12.89 16.23
C PHE A 106 12.41 -13.27 15.32
N ILE A 107 12.46 -14.49 14.81
CA ILE A 107 11.34 -15.19 14.15
C ILE A 107 10.83 -16.27 15.10
N LEU A 108 9.56 -16.18 15.48
CA LEU A 108 8.90 -17.05 16.45
C LEU A 108 7.92 -17.95 15.70
N GLN A 109 7.99 -19.26 15.95
CA GLN A 109 7.03 -20.23 15.40
C GLN A 109 5.88 -20.37 16.38
N ASN A 110 4.67 -20.03 15.94
CA ASN A 110 3.46 -20.11 16.75
C ASN A 110 2.78 -21.47 16.59
N ASP A 111 1.93 -21.85 17.54
CA ASP A 111 1.23 -23.16 17.54
C ASP A 111 0.28 -23.32 16.35
N ASP A 112 -0.19 -22.22 15.77
CA ASP A 112 -1.02 -22.20 14.54
C ASP A 112 -0.20 -22.31 13.25
N HIS A 113 1.09 -22.64 13.35
CA HIS A 113 2.06 -22.74 12.26
C HIS A 113 2.40 -21.42 11.55
N ARG A 114 1.93 -20.27 12.06
CA ARG A 114 2.34 -18.96 11.57
C ARG A 114 3.66 -18.56 12.20
N ILE A 115 4.33 -17.61 11.55
CA ILE A 115 5.52 -16.96 12.10
C ILE A 115 5.17 -15.56 12.60
N VAL A 116 5.78 -15.16 13.71
CA VAL A 116 5.68 -13.81 14.27
C VAL A 116 7.08 -13.27 14.47
N PHE A 117 7.29 -12.01 14.10
CA PHE A 117 8.56 -11.32 14.30
C PHE A 117 8.54 -10.48 15.57
N ALA A 118 9.71 -10.39 16.20
CA ALA A 118 10.03 -9.36 17.19
C ALA A 118 11.29 -8.61 16.73
N ILE A 119 11.10 -7.41 16.18
CA ILE A 119 12.12 -6.65 15.44
C ILE A 119 12.56 -5.44 16.26
N PRO A 120 13.87 -5.17 16.44
CA PRO A 120 14.32 -3.91 17.02
C PRO A 120 13.87 -2.74 16.16
N TYR A 121 13.25 -1.74 16.76
CA TYR A 121 12.59 -0.67 16.03
C TYR A 121 12.90 0.70 16.65
N LEU A 122 13.35 1.64 15.81
CA LEU A 122 13.70 3.02 16.19
C LEU A 122 14.55 3.11 17.48
N ASP A 123 15.52 2.20 17.61
CA ASP A 123 16.47 2.01 18.72
C ASP A 123 15.88 1.66 20.11
N GLN A 124 14.68 2.14 20.43
CA GLN A 124 14.08 2.10 21.76
C GLN A 124 12.85 1.20 21.86
N TYR A 125 12.42 0.60 20.75
CA TYR A 125 11.20 -0.20 20.69
C TYR A 125 11.43 -1.59 20.10
N THR A 126 10.41 -2.43 20.26
CA THR A 126 10.28 -3.69 19.55
C THR A 126 8.95 -3.68 18.79
N LEU A 127 9.01 -3.90 17.48
CA LEU A 127 7.84 -4.12 16.63
C LEU A 127 7.50 -5.61 16.64
N ILE A 128 6.25 -5.94 16.95
CA ILE A 128 5.76 -7.33 17.01
C ILE A 128 4.62 -7.52 16.02
N GLY A 129 4.71 -8.53 15.16
CA GLY A 129 3.66 -8.87 14.21
C GLY A 129 4.06 -9.92 13.17
N THR A 130 3.19 -10.30 12.24
CA THR A 130 1.84 -9.73 12.01
C THR A 130 0.71 -10.75 12.22
N THR A 131 -0.53 -10.35 11.97
CA THR A 131 -1.75 -11.18 12.00
C THR A 131 -2.23 -11.52 10.58
N ASP A 132 -3.10 -12.53 10.45
CA ASP A 132 -3.77 -12.86 9.19
C ASP A 132 -5.28 -12.96 9.45
N HIS A 133 -6.00 -11.86 9.22
CA HIS A 133 -7.44 -11.79 9.43
C HIS A 133 -8.16 -11.44 8.13
N GLU A 134 -9.12 -12.25 7.70
CA GLU A 134 -9.90 -11.96 6.50
C GLU A 134 -10.75 -10.69 6.71
N TYR A 135 -10.62 -9.73 5.80
CA TYR A 135 -11.20 -8.40 5.95
C TYR A 135 -12.30 -8.13 4.93
N GLN A 136 -13.45 -7.65 5.41
CA GLN A 136 -14.63 -7.34 4.59
C GLN A 136 -15.16 -5.91 4.84
N GLY A 137 -14.40 -5.06 5.52
CA GLY A 137 -14.81 -3.71 5.93
C GLY A 137 -14.45 -2.61 4.92
N ASP A 138 -14.70 -1.36 5.33
CA ASP A 138 -14.30 -0.17 4.58
C ASP A 138 -12.78 0.04 4.66
N LEU A 139 -12.11 -0.08 3.51
CA LEU A 139 -10.67 0.10 3.37
C LEU A 139 -10.16 1.48 3.81
N ASN A 140 -11.04 2.49 3.92
CA ASN A 140 -10.68 3.80 4.46
C ASN A 140 -10.72 3.87 5.99
N LYS A 141 -11.18 2.81 6.66
CA LYS A 141 -11.39 2.71 8.10
C LYS A 141 -10.90 1.35 8.63
N VAL A 142 -9.71 0.94 8.21
CA VAL A 142 -9.04 -0.23 8.78
C VAL A 142 -8.54 0.12 10.19
N THR A 143 -8.87 -0.71 11.17
CA THR A 143 -8.47 -0.58 12.58
C THR A 143 -7.78 -1.83 13.04
#